data_AF-A0A933D241-F1
#
_entry.id   AF-A0A933D241-F1
#
_cell.length_a   1.000
_cell.length_b   1.000
_cell.length_c   1.000
_cell.angle_alpha   90.00
_cell.angle_beta   90.00
_cell.angle_gamma   90.00
#
_symmetry.space_group_name_H-M   'P 1'
#
loop_
_entity.id
_entity.type
_entity.pdbx_description
1 polymer ?
#
loop_
_entity_poly.entity_id
_entity_poly.type
_entity_poly.pdbx_seq_one_letter_code
_entity_poly.pdbx_strand_id
1 'polypeptide(L)'
;MKIILFLQVQVVAIFLLVFSASAQITFPDSEVQQNRFVYDSARGGLWIMENLFLDGGEFQRYDTSKYAFALNFRSLHQLPGEQDVGVVLWVAPPGPNPIPPLGQEGSLQVGWDLTQYKDFIVGGSGVEVDGNGLKPYARFIHSKKPDTSTARYTGIIKNVFLNLIGRDDPKSESWFMGFVDDSFKVCRSAPDDSLLWSDFVHINPSGQVGIGTSQPQGALDVVSTTSGFVVPRMTKAQRDALKPVNGMIIYNTTENEFNFYEDGEWVEK
;
A
#
# COMPACT_ATOMS: atom_id res chain seq x y z
N MET A 1 -17.93 2.21 61.87
CA MET A 1 -17.35 3.53 62.14
C MET A 1 -15.84 3.42 61.98
N LYS A 2 -15.28 3.92 60.88
CA LYS A 2 -13.82 3.98 60.65
C LYS A 2 -13.44 5.44 60.44
N ILE A 3 -12.49 5.88 61.26
CA ILE A 3 -12.01 7.25 61.40
C ILE A 3 -10.89 7.47 60.39
N ILE A 4 -10.92 8.60 59.68
CA ILE A 4 -9.85 9.06 58.79
C ILE A 4 -8.99 10.05 59.59
N LEU A 5 -7.68 9.83 59.59
CA LEU A 5 -6.68 10.76 60.13
C LEU A 5 -5.76 11.17 58.97
N PHE A 6 -5.61 12.48 58.77
CA PHE A 6 -4.66 13.06 57.82
C PHE A 6 -3.43 13.57 58.57
N LEU A 7 -2.23 13.26 58.07
CA LEU A 7 -1.00 13.94 58.42
C LEU A 7 -0.26 14.37 57.14
N GLN A 8 0.12 15.65 57.10
CA GLN A 8 0.89 16.32 56.06
C GLN A 8 2.40 16.21 56.34
N VAL A 9 3.26 15.87 55.35
CA VAL A 9 4.66 16.34 55.27
C VAL A 9 5.12 16.41 53.80
N GLN A 10 5.89 17.48 53.46
CA GLN A 10 6.44 17.85 52.16
C GLN A 10 7.73 17.08 51.75
N VAL A 11 7.78 16.74 50.44
CA VAL A 11 8.91 16.76 49.47
C VAL A 11 10.17 15.90 49.73
N VAL A 12 10.25 14.75 49.02
CA VAL A 12 11.20 14.32 47.96
C VAL A 12 11.06 12.80 47.88
N ALA A 13 10.37 12.27 46.86
CA ALA A 13 10.34 10.84 46.59
C ALA A 13 11.15 10.52 45.33
N ILE A 14 12.30 9.88 45.56
CA ILE A 14 12.96 9.02 44.57
C ILE A 14 11.91 8.00 44.12
N PHE A 15 11.51 8.03 42.84
CA PHE A 15 10.53 7.09 42.31
C PHE A 15 11.17 5.70 42.17
N LEU A 16 10.92 4.86 43.17
CA LEU A 16 11.04 3.42 43.03
C LEU A 16 9.88 2.95 42.14
N LEU A 17 10.17 2.49 40.92
CA LEU A 17 9.19 1.92 40.01
C LEU A 17 8.69 0.58 40.58
N VAL A 18 7.54 0.63 41.26
CA VAL A 18 6.75 -0.57 41.58
C VAL A 18 5.56 -0.59 40.62
N PHE A 19 5.61 -1.51 39.66
CA PHE A 19 4.50 -1.73 38.74
C PHE A 19 3.34 -2.41 39.51
N SER A 20 2.26 -1.68 39.77
CA SER A 20 0.95 -2.25 40.09
C SER A 20 0.03 -2.18 38.87
N ALA A 21 -0.95 -3.08 38.80
CA ALA A 21 -1.85 -3.34 37.66
C ALA A 21 -2.78 -2.16 37.22
N SER A 22 -2.49 -0.94 37.66
CA SER A 22 -3.32 0.26 37.45
C SER A 22 -2.50 1.56 37.37
N ALA A 23 -1.23 1.50 36.96
CA ALA A 23 -0.41 2.71 36.81
C ALA A 23 -0.89 3.53 35.60
N GLN A 24 -1.47 4.70 35.84
CA GLN A 24 -1.70 5.72 34.81
C GLN A 24 -0.44 6.57 34.65
N ILE A 25 -0.01 6.80 33.41
CA ILE A 25 0.97 7.85 33.10
C ILE A 25 0.21 9.16 33.09
N THR A 26 0.35 9.95 34.15
CA THR A 26 -0.21 11.30 34.22
C THR A 26 0.85 12.29 33.73
N PHE A 27 0.60 12.94 32.60
CA PHE A 27 1.38 14.10 32.19
C PHE A 27 1.01 15.28 33.10
N PRO A 28 1.96 15.93 33.78
CA PRO A 28 1.65 17.10 34.58
C PRO A 28 1.49 18.26 33.60
N ASP A 29 0.24 18.61 33.29
CA ASP A 29 -0.20 20.00 33.10
C ASP A 29 -1.72 20.06 32.83
N SER A 30 -2.35 21.12 33.35
CA SER A 30 -3.80 21.29 33.51
C SER A 30 -4.61 21.57 32.24
N GLU A 31 -4.07 21.33 31.04
CA GLU A 31 -4.77 21.60 29.76
C GLU A 31 -5.02 20.35 28.87
N VAL A 32 -4.49 19.17 29.22
CA VAL A 32 -4.69 17.96 28.40
C VAL A 32 -5.53 16.93 29.16
N GLN A 33 -6.79 17.26 29.43
CA GLN A 33 -7.76 16.28 29.99
C GLN A 33 -8.36 15.33 28.95
N GLN A 34 -8.12 15.55 27.66
CA GLN A 34 -8.81 14.82 26.60
C GLN A 34 -8.11 13.51 26.18
N ASN A 35 -6.80 13.41 26.39
CA ASN A 35 -6.01 12.23 26.05
C ASN A 35 -5.80 11.32 27.27
N ARG A 36 -6.39 10.12 27.26
CA ARG A 36 -6.14 9.10 28.31
C ARG A 36 -5.52 7.82 27.74
N PHE A 37 -4.48 7.33 28.41
CA PHE A 37 -3.98 5.97 28.28
C PHE A 37 -4.56 5.14 29.42
N VAL A 38 -5.49 4.23 29.11
CA VAL A 38 -6.16 3.41 30.13
C VAL A 38 -5.89 1.95 29.83
N TYR A 39 -5.32 1.26 30.82
CA TYR A 39 -5.38 -0.19 30.90
C TYR A 39 -6.68 -0.55 31.63
N ASP A 40 -7.66 -1.09 30.91
CA ASP A 40 -8.88 -1.57 31.54
C ASP A 40 -8.61 -2.97 32.10
N SER A 41 -8.31 -3.05 33.41
CA SER A 41 -8.04 -4.34 34.07
C SER A 41 -9.25 -5.29 34.11
N ALA A 42 -10.48 -4.78 33.91
CA ALA A 42 -11.70 -5.59 33.93
C ALA A 42 -12.04 -6.17 32.56
N ARG A 43 -11.67 -5.47 31.48
CA ARG A 43 -11.89 -5.91 30.09
C ARG A 43 -10.63 -6.43 29.42
N GLY A 44 -9.46 -6.16 29.97
CA GLY A 44 -8.18 -6.34 29.31
C GLY A 44 -7.97 -5.24 28.25
N GLY A 45 -6.72 -5.03 27.82
CA GLY A 45 -6.40 -4.21 26.64
C GLY A 45 -5.99 -2.77 26.94
N LEU A 46 -5.20 -2.21 26.03
CA LEU A 46 -4.71 -0.83 26.11
C LEU A 46 -5.61 0.07 25.25
N TRP A 47 -6.06 1.19 25.83
CA TRP A 47 -6.85 2.20 25.13
C TRP A 47 -6.11 3.54 25.11
N ILE A 48 -6.10 4.17 23.95
CA ILE A 48 -5.68 5.56 23.73
C ILE A 48 -6.93 6.30 23.32
N MET A 49 -7.40 7.25 24.12
CA MET A 49 -8.71 7.86 23.95
C MET A 49 -8.61 9.37 23.85
N GLU A 50 -9.34 9.97 22.91
CA GLU A 50 -9.49 11.41 22.74
C GLU A 50 -10.97 11.81 22.83
N ASN A 51 -11.27 12.80 23.68
CA ASN A 51 -12.64 13.20 24.02
C ASN A 51 -13.53 12.02 24.50
N LEU A 52 -12.92 10.95 25.05
CA LEU A 52 -13.60 9.73 25.47
C LEU A 52 -13.10 9.26 26.84
N PHE A 53 -14.01 8.77 27.68
CA PHE A 53 -13.68 8.11 28.94
C PHE A 53 -14.71 7.04 29.33
N LEU A 54 -14.38 6.22 30.32
CA LEU A 54 -15.28 5.21 30.91
C LEU A 54 -15.78 5.70 32.27
N ASP A 55 -17.09 5.63 32.49
CA ASP A 55 -17.74 5.89 33.79
C ASP A 55 -18.87 4.88 34.02
N GLY A 56 -18.86 4.22 35.18
CA GLY A 56 -19.86 3.19 35.52
C GLY A 56 -19.92 2.00 34.55
N GLY A 57 -18.86 1.76 33.76
CA GLY A 57 -18.84 0.75 32.69
C GLY A 57 -19.35 1.25 31.34
N GLU A 58 -19.90 2.46 31.26
CA GLU A 58 -20.35 3.06 30.01
C GLU A 58 -19.31 4.03 29.46
N PHE A 59 -19.21 4.11 28.13
CA PHE A 59 -18.39 5.13 27.50
C PHE A 59 -19.08 6.50 27.57
N GLN A 60 -18.30 7.55 27.72
CA GLN A 60 -18.71 8.93 27.91
C GLN A 60 -17.80 9.85 27.09
N ARG A 61 -18.31 11.04 26.71
CA ARG A 61 -17.52 12.11 26.10
C ARG A 61 -17.32 13.27 27.07
N TYR A 62 -16.21 13.99 26.96
CA TYR A 62 -16.04 15.23 27.73
C TYR A 62 -16.82 16.40 27.10
N ASP A 63 -16.82 16.44 25.77
CA ASP A 63 -17.52 17.43 24.97
C ASP A 63 -18.50 16.72 24.03
N THR A 64 -19.79 16.79 24.38
CA THR A 64 -20.88 16.16 23.64
C THR A 64 -21.09 16.79 22.25
N SER A 65 -20.47 17.94 21.97
CA SER A 65 -20.56 18.62 20.67
C SER A 65 -19.47 18.19 19.68
N LYS A 66 -18.49 17.38 20.12
CA LYS A 66 -17.35 16.95 19.30
C LYS A 66 -17.31 15.45 19.09
N TYR A 67 -16.61 15.03 18.05
CA TYR A 67 -16.24 13.63 17.86
C TYR A 67 -15.36 13.16 19.02
N ALA A 68 -15.45 11.87 19.30
CA ALA A 68 -14.59 11.17 20.24
C ALA A 68 -13.90 10.02 19.51
N PHE A 69 -12.66 9.71 19.87
CA PHE A 69 -11.86 8.70 19.20
C PHE A 69 -11.23 7.77 20.23
N ALA A 70 -10.98 6.52 19.84
CA ALA A 70 -10.09 5.66 20.61
C ALA A 70 -9.28 4.70 19.76
N LEU A 71 -8.01 4.50 20.04
CA LEU A 71 -7.25 3.36 19.54
C LEU A 71 -7.16 2.30 20.63
N ASN A 72 -7.57 1.09 20.32
CA ASN A 72 -7.74 0.01 21.29
C ASN A 72 -6.97 -1.23 20.85
N PHE A 73 -6.01 -1.64 21.68
CA PHE A 73 -5.27 -2.89 21.55
C PHE A 73 -5.99 -3.96 22.36
N ARG A 74 -6.59 -4.91 21.65
CA ARG A 74 -7.50 -5.92 22.18
C ARG A 74 -6.85 -7.27 22.38
N SER A 75 -7.24 -7.96 23.45
CA SER A 75 -7.08 -9.40 23.70
C SER A 75 -8.46 -10.08 23.73
N LEU A 76 -8.58 -11.41 23.80
CA LEU A 76 -9.90 -12.06 23.68
C LEU A 76 -10.91 -11.61 24.77
N HIS A 77 -12.18 -11.41 24.39
CA HIS A 77 -13.36 -11.18 25.24
C HIS A 77 -13.42 -9.85 26.05
N GLN A 78 -12.97 -8.73 25.51
CA GLN A 78 -13.01 -7.42 26.20
C GLN A 78 -14.35 -6.70 26.01
N LEU A 79 -15.06 -6.98 24.91
CA LEU A 79 -16.37 -6.41 24.58
C LEU A 79 -17.42 -7.50 24.31
N PRO A 80 -18.72 -7.22 24.58
CA PRO A 80 -19.79 -8.15 24.22
C PRO A 80 -19.78 -8.48 22.72
N GLY A 81 -19.61 -9.77 22.39
CA GLY A 81 -19.58 -10.27 21.00
C GLY A 81 -18.18 -10.40 20.38
N GLU A 82 -17.10 -10.08 21.10
CA GLU A 82 -15.72 -10.14 20.61
C GLU A 82 -15.11 -11.55 20.68
N GLN A 83 -14.51 -12.01 19.57
CA GLN A 83 -13.84 -13.31 19.46
C GLN A 83 -12.38 -13.24 18.97
N ASP A 84 -11.85 -12.04 18.65
CA ASP A 84 -10.54 -11.85 18.02
C ASP A 84 -9.69 -10.79 18.72
N VAL A 85 -8.37 -11.01 18.82
CA VAL A 85 -7.40 -10.01 19.33
C VAL A 85 -6.96 -9.07 18.21
N GLY A 86 -6.50 -7.85 18.50
CA GLY A 86 -6.26 -6.88 17.44
C GLY A 86 -6.00 -5.43 17.85
N VAL A 87 -6.04 -4.50 16.89
CA VAL A 87 -5.95 -3.04 17.09
C VAL A 87 -7.12 -2.37 16.37
N VAL A 88 -7.96 -1.64 17.10
CA VAL A 88 -9.15 -0.96 16.56
C VAL A 88 -9.04 0.55 16.78
N LEU A 89 -9.21 1.33 15.72
CA LEU A 89 -9.62 2.73 15.82
C LEU A 89 -11.15 2.79 15.94
N TRP A 90 -11.63 3.41 17.01
CA TRP A 90 -13.01 3.73 17.30
C TRP A 90 -13.26 5.23 17.09
N VAL A 91 -14.47 5.55 16.65
CA VAL A 91 -14.95 6.91 16.42
C VAL A 91 -16.38 7.00 16.95
N ALA A 92 -16.71 8.00 17.75
CA ALA A 92 -18.08 8.30 18.15
C ALA A 92 -18.43 9.72 17.69
N PRO A 93 -19.56 9.94 16.99
CA PRO A 93 -19.99 11.27 16.59
C PRO A 93 -20.38 12.12 17.83
N PRO A 94 -20.51 13.45 17.69
CA PRO A 94 -21.16 14.29 18.69
C PRO A 94 -22.51 13.71 19.12
N GLY A 95 -22.82 13.75 20.41
CA GLY A 95 -24.04 13.15 20.93
C GLY A 95 -24.11 13.14 22.45
N PRO A 96 -25.26 12.73 23.01
CA PRO A 96 -25.47 12.69 24.45
C PRO A 96 -24.56 11.67 25.13
N ASN A 97 -24.47 11.84 26.45
CA ASN A 97 -23.85 10.93 27.40
C ASN A 97 -24.94 10.18 28.18
N PRO A 98 -24.78 8.88 28.51
CA PRO A 98 -23.72 7.98 28.05
C PRO A 98 -23.73 7.80 26.53
N ILE A 99 -22.57 7.47 25.96
CA ILE A 99 -22.51 7.02 24.58
C ILE A 99 -23.44 5.81 24.47
N PRO A 100 -24.40 5.80 23.52
CA PRO A 100 -25.31 4.69 23.35
C PRO A 100 -24.56 3.35 23.21
N PRO A 101 -25.16 2.23 23.65
CA PRO A 101 -24.59 0.90 23.49
C PRO A 101 -24.17 0.60 22.05
N LEU A 102 -23.13 -0.22 21.87
CA LEU A 102 -22.64 -0.64 20.55
C LEU A 102 -23.78 -1.14 19.66
N GLY A 103 -23.80 -0.68 18.41
CA GLY A 103 -24.85 -1.03 17.43
C GLY A 103 -26.07 -0.11 17.44
N GLN A 104 -26.14 0.88 18.33
CA GLN A 104 -27.16 1.93 18.29
C GLN A 104 -26.64 3.21 17.61
N GLU A 105 -27.56 4.03 17.10
CA GLU A 105 -27.22 5.33 16.51
C GLU A 105 -26.49 6.22 17.54
N GLY A 106 -25.40 6.86 17.14
CA GLY A 106 -24.60 7.72 18.02
C GLY A 106 -23.62 6.98 18.96
N SER A 107 -23.53 5.64 18.88
CA SER A 107 -22.55 4.83 19.64
C SER A 107 -21.11 4.97 19.14
N LEU A 108 -20.16 4.29 19.80
CA LEU A 108 -18.80 4.07 19.28
C LEU A 108 -18.86 3.18 18.04
N GLN A 109 -18.23 3.65 16.96
CA GLN A 109 -18.17 3.00 15.66
C GLN A 109 -16.72 2.63 15.34
N VAL A 110 -16.50 1.55 14.60
CA VAL A 110 -15.16 1.16 14.16
C VAL A 110 -14.75 1.99 12.94
N GLY A 111 -13.63 2.70 13.04
CA GLY A 111 -12.99 3.42 11.93
C GLY A 111 -11.91 2.61 11.20
N TRP A 112 -11.15 1.78 11.91
CA TRP A 112 -10.13 0.89 11.34
C TRP A 112 -9.87 -0.28 12.32
N ASP A 113 -9.60 -1.50 11.84
CA ASP A 113 -9.38 -2.69 12.70
C ASP A 113 -8.32 -3.62 12.08
N LEU A 114 -7.43 -4.16 12.90
CA LEU A 114 -6.44 -5.19 12.59
C LEU A 114 -6.59 -6.33 13.60
N THR A 115 -6.56 -7.60 13.19
CA THR A 115 -6.75 -8.73 14.13
C THR A 115 -5.59 -9.74 14.12
N GLN A 116 -5.55 -10.70 15.06
CA GLN A 116 -4.50 -11.76 15.20
C GLN A 116 -4.19 -12.51 13.91
N TYR A 117 -5.09 -12.46 12.94
CA TYR A 117 -4.93 -13.22 11.72
C TYR A 117 -4.38 -12.42 10.55
N LYS A 118 -3.93 -11.13 10.64
CA LYS A 118 -3.24 -10.34 9.56
C LYS A 118 -2.87 -8.86 9.91
N ASP A 119 -1.75 -8.36 9.38
CA ASP A 119 -1.14 -7.03 9.72
C ASP A 119 -1.70 -5.78 9.00
N PHE A 120 -2.13 -5.93 7.74
CA PHE A 120 -2.96 -5.01 6.94
C PHE A 120 -3.09 -5.70 5.59
N ILE A 121 -4.16 -6.48 5.44
CA ILE A 121 -4.48 -7.08 4.16
C ILE A 121 -5.52 -6.23 3.48
N VAL A 122 -5.13 -5.62 2.36
CA VAL A 122 -6.09 -5.10 1.41
C VAL A 122 -6.49 -6.26 0.51
N GLY A 123 -7.63 -6.87 0.81
CA GLY A 123 -8.26 -7.86 -0.06
C GLY A 123 -9.10 -7.18 -1.13
N GLY A 124 -9.17 -7.77 -2.32
CA GLY A 124 -9.87 -7.20 -3.47
C GLY A 124 -8.92 -6.90 -4.63
N SER A 125 -9.46 -6.35 -5.72
CA SER A 125 -8.76 -6.18 -6.99
C SER A 125 -7.57 -5.22 -6.96
N GLY A 126 -7.39 -4.40 -5.93
CA GLY A 126 -6.25 -3.48 -5.82
C GLY A 126 -6.33 -2.45 -4.70
N VAL A 127 -5.31 -1.60 -4.66
CA VAL A 127 -5.15 -0.44 -3.77
C VAL A 127 -5.00 0.80 -4.65
N GLU A 128 -5.78 1.83 -4.34
CA GLU A 128 -5.71 3.14 -4.99
C GLU A 128 -5.11 4.17 -4.02
N VAL A 129 -4.15 4.96 -4.51
CA VAL A 129 -3.52 6.05 -3.76
C VAL A 129 -3.93 7.36 -4.42
N ASP A 130 -4.96 8.01 -3.84
CA ASP A 130 -5.64 9.16 -4.42
C ASP A 130 -5.11 10.53 -3.99
N GLY A 131 -5.37 11.53 -4.85
CA GLY A 131 -5.39 12.96 -4.55
C GLY A 131 -6.53 13.65 -5.30
N ASN A 132 -6.93 14.87 -4.92
CA ASN A 132 -7.94 15.63 -5.67
C ASN A 132 -7.31 16.25 -6.94
N GLY A 133 -7.87 16.00 -8.13
CA GLY A 133 -7.32 16.57 -9.37
C GLY A 133 -7.74 15.89 -10.69
N LEU A 134 -7.41 16.55 -11.80
CA LEU A 134 -7.81 16.23 -13.19
C LEU A 134 -6.91 15.21 -13.91
N LYS A 135 -5.99 14.52 -13.21
CA LYS A 135 -5.05 13.59 -13.83
C LYS A 135 -5.27 12.17 -13.30
N PRO A 136 -5.27 11.14 -14.16
CA PRO A 136 -5.50 9.77 -13.72
C PRO A 136 -4.34 9.27 -12.84
N TYR A 137 -4.71 8.75 -11.67
CA TYR A 137 -3.80 8.24 -10.65
C TYR A 137 -3.30 6.83 -10.97
N ALA A 138 -2.25 6.41 -10.26
CA ALA A 138 -1.70 5.07 -10.34
C ALA A 138 -2.33 4.18 -9.26
N ARG A 139 -2.70 2.95 -9.64
CA ARG A 139 -3.28 1.95 -8.75
C ARG A 139 -2.41 0.71 -8.75
N PHE A 140 -2.25 0.08 -7.59
CA PHE A 140 -1.71 -1.27 -7.49
C PHE A 140 -2.85 -2.25 -7.65
N ILE A 141 -2.69 -3.29 -8.46
CA ILE A 141 -3.74 -4.27 -8.71
C ILE A 141 -3.25 -5.70 -8.51
N HIS A 142 -4.17 -6.52 -8.05
CA HIS A 142 -4.10 -7.97 -8.08
C HIS A 142 -5.51 -8.47 -8.40
N SER A 143 -5.85 -8.52 -9.69
CA SER A 143 -7.23 -8.64 -10.17
C SER A 143 -7.34 -9.56 -11.38
N LYS A 144 -8.55 -10.06 -11.61
CA LYS A 144 -8.93 -10.73 -12.85
C LYS A 144 -9.81 -9.77 -13.64
N LYS A 145 -9.65 -9.72 -14.97
CA LYS A 145 -10.60 -8.97 -15.82
C LYS A 145 -12.00 -9.63 -15.72
N PRO A 146 -13.06 -8.90 -15.30
CA PRO A 146 -14.38 -9.47 -15.02
C PRO A 146 -15.12 -10.02 -16.24
N ASP A 147 -14.75 -9.63 -17.46
CA ASP A 147 -15.71 -9.61 -18.59
C ASP A 147 -15.46 -10.63 -19.71
N THR A 148 -14.54 -11.61 -19.57
CA THR A 148 -14.41 -12.83 -20.44
C THR A 148 -13.03 -13.49 -20.32
N SER A 149 -12.01 -12.75 -19.88
CA SER A 149 -10.64 -13.25 -19.82
C SER A 149 -10.40 -14.11 -18.56
N THR A 150 -9.69 -15.23 -18.71
CA THR A 150 -9.14 -15.99 -17.58
C THR A 150 -7.86 -15.36 -17.02
N ALA A 151 -7.32 -14.33 -17.67
CA ALA A 151 -6.02 -13.76 -17.33
C ALA A 151 -6.03 -13.03 -15.99
N ARG A 152 -4.96 -13.26 -15.22
CA ARG A 152 -4.75 -12.68 -13.89
C ARG A 152 -3.72 -11.56 -13.98
N TYR A 153 -4.09 -10.36 -13.56
CA TYR A 153 -3.25 -9.17 -13.61
C TYR A 153 -2.72 -8.86 -12.21
N THR A 154 -1.39 -8.71 -12.09
CA THR A 154 -0.74 -8.23 -10.87
C THR A 154 0.25 -7.15 -11.25
N GLY A 155 0.08 -5.92 -10.77
CA GLY A 155 0.98 -4.84 -11.17
C GLY A 155 0.46 -3.45 -10.84
N ILE A 156 0.86 -2.49 -11.66
CA ILE A 156 0.49 -1.09 -11.55
C ILE A 156 -0.28 -0.69 -12.80
N ILE A 157 -1.43 -0.03 -12.64
CA ILE A 157 -2.21 0.57 -13.71
C ILE A 157 -2.33 2.08 -13.54
N LYS A 158 -2.50 2.78 -14.66
CA LYS A 158 -2.83 4.22 -14.71
C LYS A 158 -3.99 4.42 -15.67
N ASN A 159 -4.94 5.28 -15.30
CA ASN A 159 -6.10 5.65 -16.12
C ASN A 159 -6.98 4.44 -16.49
N VAL A 160 -7.13 3.49 -15.58
CA VAL A 160 -7.96 2.29 -15.76
C VAL A 160 -8.58 1.95 -14.42
N PHE A 161 -9.88 1.67 -14.42
CA PHE A 161 -10.59 1.22 -13.22
C PHE A 161 -9.99 -0.08 -12.68
N LEU A 162 -10.11 -0.33 -11.37
CA LEU A 162 -9.58 -1.54 -10.71
C LEU A 162 -10.12 -2.85 -11.30
N ASN A 163 -11.32 -2.80 -11.88
CA ASN A 163 -11.97 -3.93 -12.54
C ASN A 163 -11.57 -4.07 -14.01
N LEU A 164 -10.65 -3.26 -14.56
CA LEU A 164 -10.14 -3.39 -15.93
C LEU A 164 -11.21 -3.33 -17.04
N ILE A 165 -12.41 -2.80 -16.78
CA ILE A 165 -13.50 -2.66 -17.77
C ILE A 165 -13.70 -1.22 -18.25
N GLY A 166 -13.05 -0.24 -17.61
CA GLY A 166 -13.16 1.16 -17.99
C GLY A 166 -11.93 1.98 -17.59
N ARG A 167 -11.98 3.27 -17.87
CA ARG A 167 -10.91 4.25 -17.66
C ARG A 167 -11.49 5.54 -17.09
N ASP A 168 -10.66 6.30 -16.37
CA ASP A 168 -11.10 7.55 -15.73
C ASP A 168 -11.25 8.69 -16.76
N ASP A 169 -10.36 8.77 -17.75
CA ASP A 169 -10.38 9.75 -18.82
C ASP A 169 -10.11 9.11 -20.20
N PRO A 170 -11.10 9.06 -21.11
CA PRO A 170 -10.90 8.53 -22.46
C PRO A 170 -9.95 9.34 -23.33
N LYS A 171 -9.70 10.61 -22.98
CA LYS A 171 -8.75 11.48 -23.72
C LYS A 171 -7.30 11.26 -23.29
N SER A 172 -7.08 10.47 -22.25
CA SER A 172 -5.76 10.14 -21.72
C SER A 172 -5.39 8.69 -22.05
N GLU A 173 -4.09 8.47 -22.24
CA GLU A 173 -3.53 7.14 -22.41
C GLU A 173 -3.59 6.33 -21.11
N SER A 174 -3.72 5.01 -21.26
CA SER A 174 -3.71 4.06 -20.15
C SER A 174 -2.45 3.21 -20.20
N TRP A 175 -1.91 2.89 -19.03
CA TRP A 175 -0.69 2.11 -18.89
C TRP A 175 -0.89 0.97 -17.90
N PHE A 176 -0.26 -0.16 -18.18
CA PHE A 176 -0.12 -1.29 -17.27
C PHE A 176 1.35 -1.73 -17.26
N MET A 177 1.87 -2.03 -16.07
CA MET A 177 3.16 -2.69 -15.88
C MET A 177 3.02 -3.75 -14.79
N GLY A 178 3.39 -4.99 -15.10
CA GLY A 178 3.33 -6.09 -14.16
C GLY A 178 3.15 -7.44 -14.83
N PHE A 179 2.60 -8.41 -14.12
CA PHE A 179 2.35 -9.75 -14.60
C PHE A 179 0.93 -9.91 -15.13
N VAL A 180 0.81 -10.53 -16.31
CA VAL A 180 -0.44 -11.08 -16.84
C VAL A 180 -0.24 -12.58 -16.95
N ASP A 181 -0.94 -13.31 -16.07
CA ASP A 181 -0.63 -14.70 -15.76
C ASP A 181 0.86 -14.86 -15.40
N ASP A 182 1.61 -15.66 -16.15
CA ASP A 182 3.03 -15.92 -15.89
C ASP A 182 3.97 -15.06 -16.76
N SER A 183 3.42 -14.14 -17.56
CA SER A 183 4.20 -13.22 -18.39
C SER A 183 4.34 -11.86 -17.72
N PHE A 184 5.57 -11.32 -17.68
CA PHE A 184 5.78 -9.91 -17.34
C PHE A 184 5.52 -9.04 -18.56
N LYS A 185 4.78 -7.93 -18.40
CA LYS A 185 4.40 -7.04 -19.49
C LYS A 185 4.44 -5.57 -19.10
N VAL A 186 4.76 -4.75 -20.10
CA VAL A 186 4.45 -3.31 -20.13
C VAL A 186 3.50 -3.10 -21.29
N CYS A 187 2.28 -2.66 -21.01
CA CYS A 187 1.25 -2.46 -22.00
C CYS A 187 0.76 -1.00 -22.01
N ARG A 188 0.38 -0.54 -23.19
CA ARG A 188 -0.24 0.79 -23.38
C ARG A 188 -1.56 0.64 -24.13
N SER A 189 -2.54 1.45 -23.75
CA SER A 189 -3.76 1.66 -24.53
C SER A 189 -3.83 3.12 -24.96
N ALA A 190 -4.29 3.35 -26.20
CA ALA A 190 -4.42 4.68 -26.78
C ALA A 190 -5.47 5.54 -26.04
N PRO A 191 -5.43 6.88 -26.16
CA PRO A 191 -6.46 7.78 -25.65
C PRO A 191 -7.71 7.73 -26.54
N ASP A 192 -8.42 6.61 -26.49
CA ASP A 192 -9.70 6.39 -27.16
C ASP A 192 -10.68 5.63 -26.25
N ASP A 193 -11.90 5.39 -26.76
CA ASP A 193 -12.97 4.72 -26.02
C ASP A 193 -12.77 3.19 -25.90
N SER A 194 -11.71 2.61 -26.47
CA SER A 194 -11.44 1.16 -26.46
C SER A 194 -10.44 0.79 -25.36
N LEU A 195 -10.59 -0.34 -24.64
CA LEU A 195 -9.56 -0.87 -23.72
C LEU A 195 -8.71 -1.95 -24.39
N LEU A 196 -8.21 -1.65 -25.59
CA LEU A 196 -7.29 -2.52 -26.29
C LEU A 196 -5.85 -2.22 -25.86
N TRP A 197 -5.18 -3.25 -25.34
CA TRP A 197 -3.80 -3.16 -24.87
C TRP A 197 -2.85 -3.63 -25.96
N SER A 198 -1.82 -2.83 -26.20
CA SER A 198 -0.67 -3.23 -27.02
C SER A 198 0.52 -3.55 -26.13
N ASP A 199 1.13 -4.73 -26.32
CA ASP A 199 2.35 -5.12 -25.62
C ASP A 199 3.51 -4.26 -26.15
N PHE A 200 4.07 -3.44 -25.26
CA PHE A 200 5.29 -2.66 -25.54
C PHE A 200 6.52 -3.50 -25.26
N VAL A 201 6.54 -4.14 -24.08
CA VAL A 201 7.54 -5.13 -23.67
C VAL A 201 6.81 -6.35 -23.12
N HIS A 202 7.24 -7.53 -23.53
CA HIS A 202 6.70 -8.82 -23.11
C HIS A 202 7.84 -9.75 -22.73
N ILE A 203 7.82 -10.31 -21.53
CA ILE A 203 8.69 -11.42 -21.14
C ILE A 203 7.79 -12.63 -20.91
N ASN A 204 7.93 -13.65 -21.75
CA ASN A 204 7.11 -14.85 -21.65
C ASN A 204 7.66 -15.82 -20.58
N PRO A 205 6.92 -16.88 -20.21
CA PRO A 205 7.36 -17.83 -19.18
C PRO A 205 8.67 -18.57 -19.52
N SER A 206 9.05 -18.62 -20.80
CA SER A 206 10.32 -19.18 -21.26
C SER A 206 11.50 -18.20 -21.14
N GLY A 207 11.27 -16.98 -20.65
CA GLY A 207 12.29 -15.94 -20.50
C GLY A 207 12.62 -15.16 -21.77
N GLN A 208 11.86 -15.36 -22.86
CA GLN A 208 12.07 -14.63 -24.11
C GLN A 208 11.49 -13.21 -24.01
N VAL A 209 12.24 -12.23 -24.50
CA VAL A 209 11.86 -10.81 -24.48
C VAL A 209 11.34 -10.40 -25.86
N GLY A 210 10.09 -10.00 -25.93
CA GLY A 210 9.47 -9.37 -27.10
C GLY A 210 9.33 -7.86 -26.89
N ILE A 211 9.66 -7.07 -27.92
CA ILE A 211 9.34 -5.64 -28.02
C ILE A 211 8.44 -5.47 -29.25
N GLY A 212 7.21 -5.01 -29.04
CA GLY A 212 6.20 -4.93 -30.12
C GLY A 212 5.63 -6.29 -30.56
N THR A 213 5.93 -7.37 -29.85
CA THR A 213 5.38 -8.72 -30.08
C THR A 213 5.15 -9.45 -28.75
N SER A 214 4.08 -10.25 -28.68
CA SER A 214 3.79 -11.16 -27.55
C SER A 214 4.22 -12.60 -27.83
N GLN A 215 4.75 -12.88 -29.02
CA GLN A 215 5.20 -14.20 -29.48
C GLN A 215 6.63 -14.09 -29.99
N PRO A 216 7.62 -13.80 -29.12
CA PRO A 216 9.00 -13.65 -29.53
C PRO A 216 9.55 -14.95 -30.14
N GLN A 217 10.21 -14.83 -31.29
CA GLN A 217 10.78 -15.98 -32.03
C GLN A 217 12.23 -16.31 -31.65
N GLY A 218 12.82 -15.53 -30.75
CA GLY A 218 14.17 -15.73 -30.23
C GLY A 218 14.25 -15.33 -28.76
N ALA A 219 15.46 -15.31 -28.18
CA ALA A 219 15.67 -14.82 -26.81
C ALA A 219 15.31 -13.33 -26.68
N LEU A 220 15.59 -12.55 -27.73
CA LEU A 220 15.12 -11.18 -27.92
C LEU A 220 14.50 -11.09 -29.32
N ASP A 221 13.30 -10.52 -29.42
CA ASP A 221 12.60 -10.26 -30.67
C ASP A 221 12.03 -8.84 -30.67
N VAL A 222 12.36 -8.04 -31.68
CA VAL A 222 11.94 -6.64 -31.80
C VAL A 222 11.17 -6.50 -33.11
N VAL A 223 9.85 -6.33 -33.01
CA VAL A 223 8.96 -6.17 -34.16
C VAL A 223 8.46 -4.74 -34.23
N SER A 224 8.74 -4.07 -35.35
CA SER A 224 8.36 -2.68 -35.59
C SER A 224 8.16 -2.43 -37.08
N THR A 225 7.13 -1.66 -37.43
CA THR A 225 6.85 -1.21 -38.81
C THR A 225 7.16 0.27 -39.03
N THR A 226 7.51 1.00 -37.97
CA THR A 226 7.69 2.47 -37.98
C THR A 226 9.11 2.91 -37.61
N SER A 227 9.97 1.99 -37.16
CA SER A 227 11.35 2.24 -36.78
C SER A 227 12.22 0.98 -36.91
N GLY A 228 13.54 1.15 -36.86
CA GLY A 228 14.52 0.06 -36.93
C GLY A 228 15.21 -0.23 -35.59
N PHE A 229 15.99 -1.32 -35.54
CA PHE A 229 16.82 -1.65 -34.38
C PHE A 229 18.15 -0.90 -34.45
N VAL A 230 18.49 -0.16 -33.38
CA VAL A 230 19.78 0.51 -33.24
C VAL A 230 20.70 -0.37 -32.39
N VAL A 231 21.71 -0.97 -33.03
CA VAL A 231 22.79 -1.68 -32.32
C VAL A 231 23.63 -0.71 -31.49
N PRO A 232 24.41 -1.16 -30.49
CA PRO A 232 25.37 -0.30 -29.80
C PRO A 232 26.29 0.42 -30.80
N ARG A 233 26.51 1.72 -30.58
CA ARG A 233 27.32 2.58 -31.45
C ARG A 233 28.46 3.18 -30.65
N MET A 234 29.67 3.10 -31.19
CA MET A 234 30.87 3.56 -30.48
C MET A 234 32.01 3.83 -31.45
N THR A 235 33.01 4.59 -31.02
CA THR A 235 34.26 4.79 -31.77
C THR A 235 35.11 3.51 -31.79
N LYS A 236 36.06 3.43 -32.73
CA LYS A 236 37.02 2.31 -32.78
C LYS A 236 37.75 2.12 -31.44
N ALA A 237 38.24 3.20 -30.84
CA ALA A 237 38.94 3.15 -29.56
C ALA A 237 38.07 2.60 -28.41
N GLN A 238 36.78 2.92 -28.40
CA GLN A 238 35.84 2.39 -27.41
C GLN A 238 35.55 0.90 -27.64
N ARG A 239 35.42 0.47 -28.90
CA ARG A 239 35.25 -0.94 -29.28
C ARG A 239 36.47 -1.77 -28.86
N ASP A 240 37.67 -1.27 -29.12
CA ASP A 240 38.94 -1.95 -28.78
C ASP A 240 39.16 -2.08 -27.26
N ALA A 241 38.47 -1.24 -26.47
CA ALA A 241 38.47 -1.32 -25.01
C ALA A 241 37.46 -2.33 -24.44
N LEU A 242 36.59 -2.92 -25.26
CA LEU A 242 35.62 -3.93 -24.80
C LEU A 242 36.31 -5.23 -24.38
N LYS A 243 35.58 -6.04 -23.62
CA LYS A 243 35.83 -7.50 -23.48
C LYS A 243 34.88 -8.23 -24.43
N PRO A 244 35.22 -8.33 -25.73
CA PRO A 244 34.28 -8.81 -26.73
C PRO A 244 33.99 -10.32 -26.54
N VAL A 245 32.80 -10.73 -27.00
CA VAL A 245 32.37 -12.14 -27.05
C VAL A 245 31.88 -12.46 -28.44
N ASN A 246 32.11 -13.69 -28.91
CA ASN A 246 31.69 -14.11 -30.25
C ASN A 246 30.18 -13.89 -30.44
N GLY A 247 29.81 -13.27 -31.57
CA GLY A 247 28.44 -12.90 -31.88
C GLY A 247 28.05 -11.45 -31.52
N MET A 248 28.96 -10.65 -30.95
CA MET A 248 28.71 -9.21 -30.77
C MET A 248 28.58 -8.50 -32.12
N ILE A 249 27.60 -7.59 -32.20
CA ILE A 249 27.36 -6.71 -33.35
C ILE A 249 27.32 -5.26 -32.84
N ILE A 250 28.12 -4.39 -33.45
CA ILE A 250 28.14 -2.96 -33.14
C ILE A 250 28.22 -2.14 -34.42
N TYR A 251 27.94 -0.85 -34.32
CA TYR A 251 28.23 0.12 -35.39
C TYR A 251 29.38 1.04 -34.96
N ASN A 252 30.48 1.00 -35.72
CA ASN A 252 31.67 1.79 -35.46
C ASN A 252 31.51 3.19 -36.05
N THR A 253 31.44 4.22 -35.20
CA THR A 253 31.21 5.60 -35.62
C THR A 253 32.48 6.32 -36.10
N THR A 254 33.67 5.71 -35.92
CA THR A 254 34.91 6.24 -36.49
C THR A 254 35.04 5.82 -37.95
N GLU A 255 34.70 4.57 -38.25
CA GLU A 255 34.85 3.95 -39.57
C GLU A 255 33.53 3.97 -40.38
N ASN A 256 32.40 4.30 -39.72
CA ASN A 256 31.05 4.40 -40.29
C ASN A 256 30.48 3.08 -40.84
N GLU A 257 30.79 1.97 -40.19
CA GLU A 257 30.41 0.63 -40.64
C GLU A 257 30.04 -0.29 -39.48
N PHE A 258 29.42 -1.44 -39.79
CA PHE A 258 29.18 -2.47 -38.79
C PHE A 258 30.45 -3.25 -38.51
N ASN A 259 30.67 -3.61 -37.24
CA ASN A 259 31.71 -4.57 -36.86
C ASN A 259 31.06 -5.75 -36.15
N PHE A 260 31.58 -6.94 -36.45
CA PHE A 260 31.14 -8.20 -35.88
C PHE A 260 32.32 -8.83 -35.15
N TYR A 261 32.10 -9.36 -33.95
CA TYR A 261 33.14 -10.11 -33.26
C TYR A 261 32.93 -11.61 -33.51
N GLU A 262 33.85 -12.22 -34.25
CA GLU A 262 33.81 -13.64 -34.61
C GLU A 262 35.21 -14.25 -34.50
N ASP A 263 35.28 -15.50 -34.07
CA ASP A 263 36.51 -16.27 -33.92
C ASP A 263 37.64 -15.55 -33.15
N GLY A 264 37.27 -14.74 -32.15
CA GLY A 264 38.22 -14.04 -31.28
C GLY A 264 38.75 -12.71 -31.84
N GLU A 265 38.23 -12.26 -32.98
CA GLU A 265 38.65 -11.01 -33.62
C GLU A 265 37.46 -10.18 -34.10
N TRP A 266 37.70 -8.88 -34.31
CA TRP A 266 36.71 -8.03 -34.95
C TRP A 266 36.87 -8.09 -36.47
N VAL A 267 35.78 -8.40 -37.15
CA VAL A 267 35.69 -8.37 -38.61
C VAL A 267 34.78 -7.24 -39.09
N GLU A 268 35.05 -6.79 -40.30
CA GLU A 268 34.26 -5.84 -41.07
C GLU A 268 33.52 -6.63 -42.16
N LYS A 269 32.21 -6.39 -42.31
CA LYS A 269 31.36 -7.07 -43.31
C LYS A 269 30.33 -6.11 -43.89
#